data_AF-A0A7S2AF05-F1
#
_entry.id   AF-A0A7S2AF05-F1
#
_cell.length_a   1.000
_cell.length_b   1.000
_cell.length_c   1.000
_cell.angle_alpha   90.00
_cell.angle_beta   90.00
_cell.angle_gamma   90.00
#
_symmetry.space_group_name_H-M   'P 1'
#
loop_
_entity.id
_entity.type
_entity.pdbx_description
1 polymer ?
#
loop_
_entity_poly.entity_id
_entity_poly.type
_entity_poly.pdbx_seq_one_letter_code
_entity_poly.pdbx_strand_id
1 'polypeptide(L)'
;GKKAKSITDGFRASLRALMTKISNADPHYIRCIKPNVEKVPGRVTGGTVLEQLVLSGVLSTVRIRQQGYAVRLPIRQFVLQYECLLPQVRKKSITPESSMDELKAEVTNIFDYMSTLMPVLKDGKTQ
;
A
#
# COMPACT_ATOMS: atom_id res chain seq x y z
N GLY A 1 -36.26 -25.26 -29.13
CA GLY A 1 -35.72 -26.30 -28.23
C GLY A 1 -34.94 -25.65 -27.10
N LYS A 2 -35.13 -26.09 -25.85
CA LYS A 2 -34.35 -25.59 -24.71
C LYS A 2 -32.89 -26.04 -24.86
N LYS A 3 -31.95 -25.09 -24.93
CA LYS A 3 -30.50 -25.41 -24.90
C LYS A 3 -30.16 -26.04 -23.55
N ALA A 4 -29.50 -27.19 -23.55
CA ALA A 4 -29.02 -27.83 -22.33
C ALA A 4 -27.99 -26.93 -21.64
N LYS A 5 -28.19 -26.62 -20.35
CA LYS A 5 -27.21 -25.88 -19.56
C LYS A 5 -25.97 -26.75 -19.34
N SER A 6 -24.80 -26.26 -19.72
CA SER A 6 -23.54 -26.96 -19.44
C SER A 6 -23.08 -26.71 -18.00
N ILE A 7 -22.24 -27.61 -17.48
CA ILE A 7 -21.56 -27.43 -16.18
C ILE A 7 -20.77 -26.11 -16.19
N THR A 8 -20.14 -25.78 -17.32
CA THR A 8 -19.40 -24.51 -17.52
C THR A 8 -20.31 -23.29 -17.37
N ASP A 9 -21.54 -23.34 -17.85
CA ASP A 9 -22.50 -22.23 -17.71
C ASP A 9 -22.91 -22.02 -16.26
N GLY A 10 -23.10 -23.11 -15.51
CA GLY A 10 -23.33 -23.07 -14.06
C GLY A 10 -22.15 -22.45 -13.30
N PHE A 11 -20.93 -22.91 -13.58
CA PHE A 11 -19.71 -22.38 -12.94
C PHE A 11 -19.50 -20.89 -13.24
N ARG A 12 -19.69 -20.47 -14.49
CA ARG A 12 -19.64 -19.06 -14.89
C ARG A 12 -20.67 -18.21 -14.14
N ALA A 13 -21.89 -18.71 -13.97
CA ALA A 13 -22.93 -18.01 -13.22
C ALA A 13 -22.52 -17.83 -11.75
N SER A 14 -22.02 -18.88 -11.11
CA SER A 14 -21.53 -18.82 -9.73
C SER A 14 -20.34 -17.86 -9.57
N LEU A 15 -19.39 -17.85 -10.49
CA LEU A 15 -18.27 -16.90 -10.49
C LEU A 15 -18.73 -15.45 -10.62
N ARG A 16 -19.67 -15.16 -11.53
CA ARG A 16 -20.22 -13.80 -11.66
C ARG A 16 -20.91 -13.35 -10.38
N ALA A 17 -21.73 -14.21 -9.79
CA ALA A 17 -22.41 -13.91 -8.53
C ALA A 17 -21.42 -13.65 -7.39
N LEU A 18 -20.32 -14.41 -7.33
CA LEU A 18 -19.24 -14.18 -6.36
C LEU A 18 -18.55 -12.83 -6.58
N MET A 19 -18.17 -12.52 -7.83
CA MET A 19 -17.52 -11.24 -8.15
C MET A 19 -18.41 -10.05 -7.81
N THR A 20 -19.72 -10.11 -8.10
CA THR A 20 -20.67 -9.06 -7.71
C THR A 20 -20.68 -8.83 -6.20
N LYS A 21 -20.65 -9.90 -5.38
CA LYS A 21 -20.60 -9.77 -3.92
C LYS A 21 -19.31 -9.12 -3.43
N ILE A 22 -18.17 -9.54 -3.98
CA ILE A 22 -16.84 -8.99 -3.61
C ILE A 22 -16.75 -7.51 -3.99
N SER A 23 -17.22 -7.13 -5.19
CA SER A 23 -17.18 -5.74 -5.66
C SER A 23 -18.06 -4.78 -4.85
N ASN A 24 -19.05 -5.29 -4.12
CA ASN A 24 -19.96 -4.49 -3.30
C ASN A 24 -19.51 -4.38 -1.83
N ALA A 25 -18.32 -4.89 -1.50
CA ALA A 25 -17.73 -4.85 -0.16
C ALA A 25 -16.44 -4.03 -0.13
N ASP A 26 -15.91 -3.77 1.06
CA ASP A 26 -14.55 -3.23 1.24
C ASP A 26 -13.53 -4.38 1.17
N PRO A 27 -12.63 -4.42 0.16
CA PRO A 27 -11.81 -5.59 -0.09
C PRO A 27 -10.51 -5.58 0.74
N HIS A 28 -10.28 -6.69 1.45
CA HIS A 28 -8.99 -7.01 2.08
C HIS A 28 -8.36 -8.22 1.40
N TYR A 29 -7.07 -8.15 1.08
CA TYR A 29 -6.35 -9.19 0.36
C TYR A 29 -5.24 -9.80 1.22
N ILE A 30 -5.29 -11.13 1.38
CA ILE A 30 -4.24 -11.91 2.05
C ILE A 30 -3.60 -12.83 1.00
N ARG A 31 -2.26 -12.83 0.94
CA ARG A 31 -1.48 -13.71 0.05
C ARG A 31 -0.77 -14.76 0.88
N CYS A 32 -1.21 -16.01 0.76
CA CYS A 32 -0.52 -17.13 1.39
C CYS A 32 0.69 -17.53 0.55
N ILE A 33 1.85 -17.69 1.20
CA ILE A 33 3.10 -18.11 0.55
C ILE A 33 3.56 -19.41 1.19
N LYS A 34 3.81 -20.42 0.36
CA LYS A 34 4.41 -21.68 0.81
C LYS A 34 5.93 -21.48 0.94
N PRO A 35 6.52 -21.62 2.15
CA PRO A 35 7.92 -21.27 2.35
C PRO A 35 8.88 -22.29 1.71
N ASN A 36 8.48 -23.56 1.60
CA ASN A 36 9.25 -24.62 0.96
C ASN A 36 8.31 -25.71 0.41
N VAL A 37 8.74 -26.48 -0.59
CA VAL A 37 7.88 -27.49 -1.22
C VAL A 37 7.78 -28.77 -0.38
N GLU A 38 8.84 -29.05 0.37
CA GLU A 38 9.10 -30.25 1.17
C GLU A 38 8.27 -30.32 2.46
N LYS A 39 7.53 -29.24 2.81
CA LYS A 39 6.69 -29.12 4.01
C LYS A 39 7.48 -29.22 5.33
N VAL A 40 8.73 -28.79 5.32
CA VAL A 40 9.59 -28.78 6.52
C VAL A 40 9.36 -27.48 7.31
N PRO A 41 9.06 -27.53 8.61
CA PRO A 41 8.89 -26.32 9.41
C PRO A 41 10.20 -25.51 9.50
N GLY A 42 10.09 -24.18 9.53
CA GLY A 42 11.25 -23.27 9.65
C GLY A 42 12.14 -23.14 8.40
N ARG A 43 11.94 -23.97 7.37
CA ARG A 43 12.72 -23.90 6.13
C ARG A 43 12.10 -22.94 5.13
N VAL A 44 12.91 -22.10 4.50
CA VAL A 44 12.50 -21.19 3.42
C VAL A 44 13.36 -21.42 2.18
N THR A 45 12.72 -21.71 1.05
CA THR A 45 13.35 -21.87 -0.26
C THR A 45 13.12 -20.58 -1.06
N GLY A 46 14.13 -19.71 -1.09
CA GLY A 46 14.03 -18.37 -1.68
C GLY A 46 13.51 -18.34 -3.11
N GLY A 47 13.97 -19.25 -3.98
CA GLY A 47 13.53 -19.32 -5.37
C GLY A 47 12.02 -19.58 -5.51
N THR A 48 11.49 -20.56 -4.77
CA THR A 48 10.05 -20.88 -4.78
C THR A 48 9.20 -19.76 -4.19
N VAL A 49 9.69 -19.08 -3.16
CA VAL A 49 9.01 -17.91 -2.58
C VAL A 49 8.99 -16.75 -3.58
N LEU A 50 10.13 -16.46 -4.22
CA LEU A 50 10.23 -15.39 -5.21
C LEU A 50 9.29 -15.63 -6.39
N GLU A 51 9.25 -16.85 -6.92
CA GLU A 51 8.34 -17.23 -7.99
C GLU A 51 6.87 -17.00 -7.60
N GLN A 52 6.46 -17.43 -6.40
CA GLN A 52 5.11 -17.16 -5.89
C GLN A 52 4.81 -15.66 -5.78
N LEU A 53 5.76 -14.85 -5.32
CA LEU A 53 5.59 -13.39 -5.20
C LEU A 53 5.42 -12.72 -6.58
N VAL A 54 6.11 -13.21 -7.59
CA VAL A 54 5.95 -12.76 -8.99
C VAL A 54 4.58 -13.19 -9.53
N LEU A 55 4.24 -14.48 -9.45
CA LEU A 55 3.01 -15.04 -10.02
C LEU A 55 1.75 -14.49 -9.34
N SER A 56 1.82 -14.21 -8.04
CA SER A 56 0.72 -13.62 -7.28
C SER A 56 0.57 -12.11 -7.50
N GLY A 57 1.51 -11.48 -8.20
CA GLY A 57 1.53 -10.04 -8.47
C GLY A 57 1.89 -9.17 -7.26
N VAL A 58 2.45 -9.75 -6.19
CA VAL A 58 2.87 -9.01 -4.99
C VAL A 58 3.97 -8.01 -5.34
N LEU A 59 5.00 -8.43 -6.08
CA LEU A 59 6.08 -7.52 -6.48
C LEU A 59 5.59 -6.40 -7.39
N SER A 60 4.68 -6.71 -8.32
CA SER A 60 4.03 -5.70 -9.17
C SER A 60 3.23 -4.70 -8.34
N THR A 61 2.50 -5.19 -7.33
CA THR A 61 1.73 -4.33 -6.41
C THR A 61 2.64 -3.42 -5.60
N VAL A 62 3.76 -3.93 -5.09
CA VAL A 62 4.78 -3.14 -4.39
C VAL A 62 5.32 -2.05 -5.31
N ARG A 63 5.68 -2.40 -6.56
CA ARG A 63 6.17 -1.42 -7.54
C ARG A 63 5.16 -0.32 -7.85
N ILE A 64 3.89 -0.67 -8.11
CA ILE A 64 2.83 0.31 -8.35
C ILE A 64 2.63 1.22 -7.13
N ARG A 65 2.68 0.66 -5.91
CA ARG A 65 2.56 1.42 -4.66
C ARG A 65 3.74 2.38 -4.45
N GLN A 66 4.93 2.01 -4.91
CA GLN A 66 6.14 2.84 -4.84
C GLN A 66 6.17 3.97 -5.87
N GLN A 67 5.49 3.83 -7.01
CA GLN A 67 5.32 4.92 -7.99
C GLN A 67 4.45 6.08 -7.45
N GLY A 68 3.79 5.87 -6.30
CA GLY A 68 3.18 6.94 -5.52
C GLY A 68 3.73 6.97 -4.09
N TYR A 69 3.17 7.84 -3.26
CA TYR A 69 3.46 7.83 -1.83
C TYR A 69 2.78 6.61 -1.18
N ALA A 70 3.56 5.59 -0.85
CA ALA A 70 3.07 4.34 -0.26
C ALA A 70 2.36 4.53 1.09
N VAL A 71 2.70 5.61 1.80
CA VAL A 71 2.11 5.99 3.09
C VAL A 71 1.10 7.12 2.89
N ARG A 72 -0.12 6.94 3.39
CA ARG A 72 -1.17 7.96 3.44
C ARG A 72 -1.49 8.26 4.89
N LEU A 73 -1.06 9.42 5.38
CA LEU A 73 -1.33 9.87 6.75
C LEU A 73 -2.28 11.08 6.72
N PRO A 74 -3.25 11.17 7.64
CA PRO A 74 -3.95 12.42 7.89
C PRO A 74 -2.95 13.55 8.17
N ILE A 75 -3.18 14.72 7.58
CA ILE A 75 -2.26 15.86 7.64
C ILE A 75 -1.85 16.20 9.07
N ARG A 76 -2.82 16.30 10.00
CA ARG A 76 -2.54 16.60 11.42
C ARG A 76 -1.65 15.54 12.07
N GLN A 77 -1.90 14.27 11.78
CA GLN A 77 -1.10 13.17 12.31
C GLN A 77 0.34 13.21 11.77
N PHE A 78 0.50 13.53 10.48
CA PHE A 78 1.82 13.71 9.88
C PHE A 78 2.61 14.80 10.61
N VAL A 79 2.02 15.97 10.82
CA VAL A 79 2.73 17.07 11.49
C VAL A 79 3.14 16.68 12.91
N LEU A 80 2.21 16.18 13.72
CA LEU A 80 2.50 15.79 15.10
C LEU A 80 3.60 14.72 15.20
N GLN A 81 3.66 13.81 14.22
CA GLN A 81 4.64 12.72 14.21
C GLN A 81 6.04 13.18 13.76
N TYR A 82 6.12 14.12 12.81
CA TYR A 82 7.40 14.48 12.17
C TYR A 82 7.92 15.88 12.52
N GLU A 83 7.18 16.69 13.28
CA GLU A 83 7.65 18.00 13.77
C GLU A 83 8.94 17.88 14.59
N CYS A 84 9.16 16.74 15.25
CA CYS A 84 10.39 16.47 16.00
C CYS A 84 11.67 16.53 15.14
N LEU A 85 11.55 16.34 13.83
CA LEU A 85 12.66 16.44 12.89
C LEU A 85 13.08 17.91 12.68
N LEU A 86 12.15 18.86 12.78
CA LEU A 86 12.47 20.26 12.53
C LEU A 86 13.39 20.84 13.62
N PRO A 87 14.38 21.66 13.23
CA PRO A 87 15.13 22.45 14.21
C PRO A 87 14.19 23.45 14.89
N GLN A 88 14.46 23.79 16.16
CA GLN A 88 13.56 24.64 16.96
C GLN A 88 13.23 26.00 16.29
N VAL A 89 14.17 26.54 15.49
CA VAL A 89 13.99 27.79 14.73
C VAL A 89 12.90 27.69 13.65
N ARG A 90 12.60 26.47 13.17
CA ARG A 90 11.60 26.20 12.14
C ARG A 90 10.30 25.64 12.68
N LYS A 91 10.21 25.31 13.98
CA LYS A 91 8.99 24.77 14.56
C LYS A 91 7.95 25.86 14.77
N LYS A 92 6.73 25.60 14.32
CA LYS A 92 5.55 26.37 14.71
C LYS A 92 4.71 25.55 15.67
N SER A 93 4.22 26.21 16.73
CA SER A 93 3.26 25.60 17.64
C SER A 93 1.96 25.31 16.90
N ILE A 94 1.66 24.02 16.72
CA ILE A 94 0.37 23.56 16.20
C ILE A 94 -0.58 23.42 17.38
N THR A 95 -1.77 24.01 17.28
CA THR A 95 -2.83 23.84 18.29
C THR A 95 -3.97 22.98 17.72
N PRO A 96 -4.89 22.50 18.56
CA PRO A 96 -6.12 21.84 18.08
C PRO A 96 -6.93 22.71 17.10
N GLU A 97 -6.86 24.03 17.24
CA GLU A 97 -7.59 25.02 16.44
C GLU A 97 -6.87 25.41 15.14
N SER A 98 -5.63 24.96 14.93
CA SER A 98 -4.85 25.28 13.73
C SER A 98 -5.62 24.92 12.44
N SER A 99 -5.62 25.87 11.51
CA SER A 99 -6.32 25.74 10.24
C SER A 99 -5.67 24.67 9.34
N MET A 100 -6.45 24.15 8.37
CA MET A 100 -5.92 23.17 7.40
C MET A 100 -4.77 23.76 6.56
N ASP A 101 -4.78 25.07 6.31
CA ASP A 101 -3.74 25.74 5.54
C ASP A 101 -2.44 25.89 6.34
N GLU A 102 -2.52 26.17 7.65
CA GLU A 102 -1.37 26.11 8.56
C GLU A 102 -0.76 24.71 8.60
N LEU A 103 -1.61 23.69 8.75
CA LEU A 103 -1.15 22.31 8.80
C LEU A 103 -0.47 21.89 7.48
N LYS A 104 -1.02 22.26 6.32
CA LYS A 104 -0.39 22.01 5.02
C LYS A 104 0.93 22.74 4.86
N ALA A 105 1.03 23.98 5.34
CA ALA A 105 2.30 24.72 5.31
C ALA A 105 3.37 24.01 6.15
N GLU A 106 2.99 23.46 7.31
CA GLU A 106 3.91 22.72 8.17
C GLU A 106 4.33 21.39 7.56
N VAL A 107 3.41 20.68 6.89
CA VAL A 107 3.74 19.50 6.08
C VAL A 107 4.84 19.84 5.07
N THR A 108 4.70 20.92 4.32
CA THR A 108 5.72 21.37 3.35
C THR A 108 7.06 21.67 4.03
N ASN A 109 7.05 22.38 5.16
CA ASN A 109 8.26 22.69 5.94
C ASN A 109 9.01 21.42 6.38
N ILE A 110 8.26 20.44 6.91
CA ILE A 110 8.79 19.13 7.31
C ILE A 110 9.37 18.39 6.10
N PHE A 111 8.63 18.31 4.98
CA PHE A 111 9.09 17.63 3.77
C PHE A 111 10.35 18.27 3.16
N ASP A 112 10.41 19.59 3.12
CA ASP A 112 11.58 20.33 2.63
C ASP A 112 12.80 20.02 3.49
N TYR A 113 12.64 19.97 4.82
CA TYR A 113 13.71 19.62 5.75
C TYR A 113 14.11 18.14 5.65
N MET A 114 13.16 17.22 5.55
CA MET A 114 13.46 15.79 5.32
C MET A 114 14.24 15.58 4.02
N SER A 115 13.95 16.38 2.99
CA SER A 115 14.65 16.34 1.70
C SER A 115 16.09 16.87 1.76
N THR A 116 16.46 17.65 2.77
CA THR A 116 17.87 18.03 3.02
C THR A 116 18.61 16.95 3.81
N LEU A 117 17.93 16.25 4.72
CA LEU A 117 18.52 15.17 5.52
C LEU A 117 18.72 13.87 4.72
N MET A 118 17.79 13.56 3.82
CA MET A 118 17.80 12.36 2.99
C MET A 118 17.63 12.76 1.52
N PRO A 119 18.73 12.96 0.77
CA PRO A 119 18.66 13.32 -0.64
C PRO A 119 17.87 12.31 -1.48
N VAL A 120 17.87 11.03 -1.07
CA VAL A 120 17.14 9.92 -1.70
C VAL A 120 15.62 10.14 -1.70
N LEU A 121 15.07 10.95 -0.78
CA LEU A 121 13.64 11.32 -0.82
C LEU A 121 13.29 12.24 -2.00
N LYS A 122 14.26 12.97 -2.57
CA LYS A 122 14.04 13.78 -3.78
C LYS A 122 13.78 12.91 -5.01
N ASP A 123 14.31 11.69 -5.00
CA ASP A 123 14.23 10.73 -6.11
C ASP A 123 13.02 9.78 -6.02
N GLY A 124 12.04 10.06 -5.15
CA GLY A 124 10.78 9.32 -5.07
C GLY A 124 9.92 9.35 -6.36
N LYS A 125 10.45 9.93 -7.44
CA LYS A 125 9.99 9.77 -8.83
C LYS A 125 10.98 8.91 -9.64
N THR A 126 11.32 7.72 -9.19
CA THR A 126 11.82 6.69 -10.11
C THR A 126 10.64 6.16 -10.93
N GLN A 127 10.53 6.68 -12.16
CA GLN A 127 9.72 6.23 -13.32
C GLN A 127 8.40 5.49 -13.09
#